data_AF-A0AAN8RL08-F1
#
_entry.id   AF-A0AAN8RL08-F1
#
_cell.length_a   1.000
_cell.length_b   1.000
_cell.length_c   1.000
_cell.angle_alpha   90.00
_cell.angle_beta   90.00
_cell.angle_gamma   90.00
#
_symmetry.space_group_name_H-M   'P 1'
#
loop_
_entity.id
_entity.type
_entity.pdbx_description
1 polymer ?
#
loop_
_entity_poly.entity_id
_entity_poly.type
_entity_poly.pdbx_seq_one_letter_code
_entity_poly.pdbx_strand_id
1 'polypeptide(L)'
;MSDSGIFDKAIQLLLLDFPTLSDPEFLKDHAELAGIVPGKTPPPQPVAGPGPKLQRPIAAAGIRNAMEILETTLLADVAAKAKVSPAREVKGDEAASTIFNSGYAETEGVVDEEEAVVTVQGLEKGDLANVYPTDNGSLHKDMGVLVSLDSKEVVS
;
A
#
# COMPACT_ATOMS: atom_id res chain seq x y z
N MET A 1 13.53 -5.84 -5.15
CA MET A 1 12.60 -6.60 -4.29
C MET A 1 11.60 -5.57 -3.80
N SER A 2 10.35 -5.60 -4.26
CA SER A 2 9.33 -4.64 -3.81
C SER A 2 8.82 -5.03 -2.43
N ASP A 3 8.41 -4.04 -1.66
CA ASP A 3 7.67 -4.13 -0.42
C ASP A 3 6.42 -5.03 -0.54
N SER A 4 5.64 -4.90 -1.62
CA SER A 4 4.46 -5.76 -1.84
C SER A 4 4.82 -7.25 -1.86
N GLY A 5 5.94 -7.62 -2.49
CA GLY A 5 6.31 -9.02 -2.68
C GLY A 5 6.73 -9.76 -1.40
N ILE A 6 7.37 -9.06 -0.44
CA ILE A 6 7.75 -9.67 0.84
C ILE A 6 6.58 -9.64 1.83
N PHE A 7 5.77 -8.58 1.80
CA PHE A 7 4.59 -8.43 2.65
C PHE A 7 3.52 -9.49 2.33
N ASP A 8 3.22 -9.74 1.05
CA ASP A 8 2.30 -10.80 0.63
C ASP A 8 2.73 -12.19 1.09
N LYS A 9 4.04 -12.47 1.02
CA LYS A 9 4.61 -13.72 1.50
C LYS A 9 4.50 -13.84 3.02
N ALA A 10 4.65 -12.74 3.76
CA ALA A 10 4.44 -12.73 5.21
C ALA A 10 2.97 -13.02 5.57
N ILE A 11 2.02 -12.39 4.87
CA ILE A 11 0.58 -12.66 5.03
C ILE A 11 0.29 -14.16 4.83
N GLN A 12 0.85 -14.78 3.80
CA GLN A 12 0.67 -16.21 3.51
C GLN A 12 1.20 -17.15 4.62
N LEU A 13 2.08 -16.65 5.49
CA LEU A 13 2.65 -17.40 6.61
C LEU A 13 2.03 -17.07 7.96
N LEU A 14 1.15 -16.06 8.04
CA LEU A 14 0.40 -15.76 9.26
C LEU A 14 -0.27 -17.04 9.78
N LEU A 15 -0.24 -17.18 11.11
CA LEU A 15 -0.91 -18.26 11.82
C LEU A 15 -2.41 -18.09 11.58
N LEU A 16 -3.01 -19.06 10.87
CA LEU A 16 -4.44 -19.06 10.52
C LEU A 16 -5.36 -19.12 11.75
N ASP A 17 -4.79 -19.31 12.94
CA ASP A 17 -5.49 -19.51 14.20
C ASP A 17 -5.61 -18.22 15.04
N PHE A 18 -5.28 -17.05 14.47
CA PHE A 18 -5.50 -15.76 15.14
C PHE A 18 -7.01 -15.47 15.27
N PRO A 19 -7.54 -15.17 16.47
CA PRO A 19 -8.97 -14.93 16.67
C PRO A 19 -9.55 -13.83 15.77
N THR A 20 -8.76 -12.79 15.46
CA THR A 20 -9.13 -11.69 14.57
C THR A 20 -9.29 -12.12 13.11
N LEU A 21 -8.61 -13.18 12.66
CA LEU A 21 -8.75 -13.71 11.30
C LEU A 21 -10.05 -14.50 11.09
N SER A 22 -10.79 -14.78 12.18
CA SER A 22 -12.11 -15.42 12.14
C SER A 22 -13.25 -14.42 12.31
N ASP A 23 -12.96 -13.13 12.53
CA ASP A 23 -13.98 -12.10 12.67
C ASP A 23 -14.64 -11.80 11.31
N PRO A 24 -15.98 -11.93 11.19
CA PRO A 24 -16.67 -11.66 9.93
C PRO A 24 -16.53 -10.20 9.46
N GLU A 25 -16.41 -9.23 10.35
CA GLU A 25 -16.20 -7.83 9.95
C GLU A 25 -14.82 -7.63 9.34
N PHE A 26 -13.78 -8.15 10.00
CA PHE A 26 -12.42 -8.20 9.46
C PHE A 26 -12.33 -8.89 8.10
N LEU A 27 -12.99 -10.06 7.93
CA LEU A 27 -12.99 -10.78 6.66
C LEU A 27 -13.71 -10.01 5.54
N LYS A 28 -14.79 -9.31 5.87
CA LYS A 28 -15.52 -8.49 4.91
C LYS A 28 -14.70 -7.28 4.47
N ASP A 29 -14.11 -6.57 5.43
CA ASP A 29 -13.24 -5.41 5.19
C ASP A 29 -12.07 -5.79 4.28
N HIS A 30 -11.39 -6.89 4.59
CA HIS A 30 -10.26 -7.36 3.78
C HIS A 30 -10.68 -7.90 2.41
N ALA A 31 -11.89 -8.43 2.25
CA ALA A 31 -12.42 -8.79 0.94
C ALA A 31 -12.67 -7.53 0.08
N GLU A 32 -13.17 -6.45 0.68
CA GLU A 32 -13.34 -5.16 0.01
C GLU A 32 -11.98 -4.55 -0.36
N LEU A 33 -11.00 -4.60 0.55
CA LEU A 33 -9.62 -4.21 0.30
C LEU A 33 -9.01 -4.98 -0.89
N ALA A 34 -9.27 -6.29 -1.00
CA ALA A 34 -8.80 -7.12 -2.11
C ALA A 34 -9.59 -6.91 -3.42
N GLY A 35 -10.56 -5.99 -3.47
CA GLY A 35 -11.40 -5.77 -4.65
C GLY A 35 -12.41 -6.89 -4.92
N ILE A 36 -12.69 -7.74 -3.94
CA ILE A 36 -13.65 -8.85 -4.05
C ILE A 36 -15.05 -8.31 -3.76
N VAL A 37 -15.81 -8.09 -4.82
CA VAL A 37 -17.21 -7.65 -4.76
C VAL A 37 -18.11 -8.85 -5.05
N PRO A 38 -18.91 -9.32 -4.06
CA PRO A 38 -19.81 -10.46 -4.24
C PRO A 38 -20.71 -10.29 -5.48
N GLY A 39 -20.70 -11.29 -6.37
CA GLY A 39 -21.52 -11.32 -7.57
C GLY A 39 -21.01 -10.46 -8.75
N LYS A 40 -19.95 -9.68 -8.57
CA LYS A 40 -19.31 -8.90 -9.66
C LYS A 40 -17.90 -9.38 -9.98
N THR A 41 -17.12 -9.75 -8.96
CA THR A 41 -15.79 -10.33 -9.17
C THR A 41 -15.95 -11.78 -9.63
N PRO A 42 -15.40 -12.17 -10.80
CA PRO A 42 -15.40 -13.56 -11.22
C PRO A 42 -14.76 -14.42 -10.13
N PRO A 43 -15.26 -15.65 -9.88
CA PRO A 43 -14.56 -16.57 -8.99
C PRO A 43 -13.11 -16.69 -9.45
N PRO A 44 -12.13 -16.72 -8.53
CA PRO A 44 -10.73 -16.75 -8.89
C PRO A 44 -10.52 -17.89 -9.88
N GLN A 45 -10.16 -17.51 -11.11
CA GLN A 45 -9.76 -18.48 -12.11
C GLN A 45 -8.57 -19.23 -11.53
N PRO A 46 -8.42 -20.55 -11.77
CA PRO A 46 -7.23 -21.27 -11.34
C PRO A 46 -6.03 -20.56 -11.97
N VAL A 47 -5.35 -19.74 -11.19
CA VAL A 47 -4.14 -19.06 -11.63
C VAL A 47 -3.16 -20.15 -12.03
N ALA A 48 -2.48 -19.97 -13.17
CA ALA A 48 -1.37 -20.82 -13.58
C ALA A 48 -0.23 -20.60 -12.58
N GLY A 49 -0.32 -21.31 -11.47
CA GLY A 49 0.51 -21.08 -10.30
C GLY A 49 0.46 -22.28 -9.36
N PRO A 50 1.44 -22.38 -8.45
CA PRO A 50 1.46 -23.43 -7.46
C PRO A 50 0.16 -23.37 -6.64
N GLY A 51 -0.52 -24.51 -6.51
CA GLY A 51 -1.74 -24.60 -5.70
C GLY A 51 -1.49 -24.20 -4.23
N PRO A 52 -2.54 -24.02 -3.42
CA PRO A 52 -2.44 -23.49 -2.05
C PRO A 52 -1.40 -24.18 -1.16
N LYS A 53 -1.21 -25.50 -1.36
CA LYS A 53 -0.21 -26.31 -0.65
C LYS A 53 1.25 -25.94 -0.96
N LEU A 54 1.50 -25.40 -2.15
CA LEU A 54 2.83 -24.99 -2.62
C LEU A 54 3.11 -23.50 -2.37
N GLN A 55 2.08 -22.68 -2.12
CA GLN A 55 2.26 -21.25 -1.82
C GLN A 55 2.97 -21.04 -0.47
N ARG A 56 2.57 -21.77 0.58
CA ARG A 56 3.23 -21.69 1.91
C ARG A 56 4.73 -22.01 1.88
N PRO A 57 5.21 -23.12 1.28
CA PRO A 57 6.66 -23.37 1.21
C PRO A 57 7.40 -22.33 0.36
N ILE A 58 6.79 -21.79 -0.70
CA ILE A 58 7.37 -20.70 -1.52
C ILE A 58 7.45 -19.38 -0.72
N ALA A 59 6.44 -19.07 0.08
CA ALA A 59 6.46 -17.93 0.99
C ALA A 59 7.54 -18.11 2.07
N ALA A 60 7.61 -19.30 2.69
CA ALA A 60 8.60 -19.62 3.71
C ALA A 60 10.05 -19.57 3.18
N ALA A 61 10.28 -19.96 1.92
CA ALA A 61 11.58 -19.80 1.29
C ALA A 61 11.91 -18.31 1.05
N GLY A 62 10.94 -17.53 0.58
CA GLY A 62 11.12 -16.09 0.36
C GLY A 62 11.42 -15.30 1.64
N ILE A 63 10.70 -15.56 2.72
CA ILE A 63 10.96 -14.93 4.03
C ILE A 63 12.32 -15.36 4.59
N ARG A 64 12.70 -16.64 4.47
CA ARG A 64 14.01 -17.11 4.92
C ARG A 64 15.15 -16.39 4.21
N ASN A 65 15.09 -16.27 2.88
CA ASN A 65 16.12 -15.55 2.12
C ASN A 65 16.21 -14.06 2.52
N ALA A 66 15.08 -13.42 2.81
CA ALA A 66 15.07 -12.03 3.28
C ALA A 66 15.70 -11.87 4.68
N MET A 67 15.41 -12.80 5.60
CA MET A 67 16.00 -12.82 6.95
C MET A 67 17.51 -13.10 6.92
N GLU A 68 17.96 -14.01 6.05
CA GLU A 68 19.38 -14.29 5.87
C GLU A 68 20.14 -13.03 5.44
N ILE A 69 19.59 -12.24 4.49
CA ILE A 69 20.18 -10.96 4.10
C ILE A 69 20.19 -9.98 5.28
N LEU A 70 19.10 -9.83 6.02
CA LEU A 70 19.03 -8.95 7.19
C LEU A 70 20.06 -9.32 8.27
N GLU A 71 20.19 -10.60 8.59
CA GLU A 71 21.10 -11.10 9.61
C GLU A 71 22.57 -10.97 9.21
N THR A 72 22.89 -11.24 7.94
CA THR A 72 24.28 -11.27 7.44
C THR A 72 24.80 -9.92 6.95
N THR A 73 23.93 -8.94 6.72
CA THR A 73 24.34 -7.61 6.22
C THR A 73 24.01 -6.50 7.20
N LEU A 74 22.73 -6.31 7.54
CA LEU A 74 22.26 -5.15 8.28
C LEU A 74 22.54 -5.30 9.79
N LEU A 75 22.18 -6.45 10.36
CA LEU A 75 22.34 -6.72 11.79
C LEU A 75 23.78 -7.10 12.18
N ALA A 76 24.59 -7.49 11.20
CA ALA A 76 26.01 -7.72 11.38
C ALA A 76 26.81 -6.42 11.58
N ASP A 77 26.33 -5.27 11.08
CA ASP A 77 27.14 -4.03 11.03
C ASP A 77 26.60 -2.85 11.88
N VAL A 78 25.30 -2.71 12.18
CA VAL A 78 24.87 -1.64 13.12
C VAL A 78 23.52 -1.88 13.82
N ALA A 79 23.55 -2.00 15.16
CA ALA A 79 22.39 -1.81 16.02
C ALA A 79 22.13 -0.31 16.25
N ALA A 80 21.73 0.41 15.19
CA ALA A 80 21.42 1.83 15.29
C ALA A 80 20.01 2.03 15.87
N LYS A 81 19.98 2.37 17.17
CA LYS A 81 18.76 2.77 17.89
C LYS A 81 18.07 3.94 17.18
N ALA A 82 16.91 3.69 16.58
CA ALA A 82 15.98 4.76 16.27
C ALA A 82 15.61 5.48 17.57
N LYS A 83 15.97 6.76 17.70
CA LYS A 83 15.42 7.62 18.75
C LYS A 83 13.99 7.94 18.36
N VAL A 84 13.07 7.12 18.84
CA VAL A 84 11.64 7.40 18.78
C VAL A 84 11.35 8.41 19.89
N SER A 85 11.19 9.68 19.52
CA SER A 85 10.51 10.66 20.36
C SER A 85 9.10 10.10 20.66
N PRO A 86 8.58 10.17 21.90
CA PRO A 86 7.24 9.67 22.15
C PRO A 86 6.25 10.46 21.29
N ALA A 87 5.60 9.77 20.36
CA ALA A 87 4.55 10.34 19.53
C ALA A 87 3.42 10.81 20.45
N ARG A 88 2.89 12.01 20.21
CA ARG A 88 1.70 12.51 20.91
C ARG A 88 0.48 11.80 20.33
N GLU A 89 -0.33 11.19 21.19
CA GLU A 89 -1.64 10.69 20.80
C GLU A 89 -2.58 11.88 20.52
N VAL A 90 -3.24 11.85 19.36
CA VAL A 90 -4.19 12.87 18.91
C VAL A 90 -5.47 12.15 18.48
N LYS A 91 -6.63 12.68 18.89
CA LYS A 91 -7.93 12.13 18.48
C LYS A 91 -8.30 12.57 17.06
N GLY A 92 -9.17 11.80 16.41
CA GLY A 92 -9.62 12.09 15.03
C GLY A 92 -10.11 13.53 14.84
N ASP A 93 -10.95 14.03 15.74
CA ASP A 93 -11.50 15.40 15.65
C ASP A 93 -10.40 16.48 15.78
N GLU A 94 -9.42 16.26 16.65
CA GLU A 94 -8.28 17.17 16.83
C GLU A 94 -7.35 17.12 15.61
N ALA A 95 -7.11 15.92 15.05
CA ALA A 95 -6.32 15.75 13.83
C ALA A 95 -6.98 16.44 12.63
N ALA A 96 -8.28 16.20 12.41
CA ALA A 96 -9.04 16.84 11.35
C ALA A 96 -9.00 18.37 11.48
N SER A 97 -9.28 18.89 12.67
CA SER A 97 -9.24 20.32 12.95
C SER A 97 -7.84 20.91 12.69
N THR A 98 -6.78 20.19 13.05
CA THR A 98 -5.41 20.65 12.82
C THR A 98 -5.09 20.70 11.33
N ILE A 99 -5.47 19.68 10.57
CA ILE A 99 -5.24 19.58 9.12
C ILE A 99 -5.98 20.71 8.38
N PHE A 100 -7.28 20.88 8.65
CA PHE A 100 -8.10 21.91 7.98
C PHE A 100 -7.65 23.35 8.26
N ASN A 101 -7.01 23.59 9.41
CA ASN A 101 -6.52 24.92 9.77
C ASN A 101 -5.03 25.12 9.49
N SER A 102 -4.31 24.08 9.06
CA SER A 102 -2.92 24.20 8.64
C SER A 102 -2.81 24.69 7.20
N GLY A 103 -1.77 25.50 6.93
CA GLY A 103 -1.37 25.73 5.54
C GLY A 103 -0.73 24.47 4.96
N TYR A 104 -0.77 24.33 3.63
CA TYR A 104 0.00 23.29 2.95
C TYR A 104 1.48 23.40 3.34
N ALA A 105 2.08 22.26 3.65
CA ALA A 105 3.49 22.20 4.04
C ALA A 105 4.43 22.49 2.87
N GLU A 106 3.97 22.22 1.65
CA GLU A 106 4.75 22.30 0.43
C GLU A 106 4.25 23.43 -0.47
N THR A 107 5.13 23.95 -1.30
CA THR A 107 4.77 24.92 -2.34
C THR A 107 4.04 24.21 -3.47
N GLU A 108 3.10 24.91 -4.10
CA GLU A 108 2.38 24.41 -5.25
C GLU A 108 3.34 23.95 -6.36
N GLY A 109 3.23 22.69 -6.76
CA GLY A 109 4.09 22.10 -7.79
C GLY A 109 3.62 22.38 -9.22
N VAL A 110 4.28 21.70 -10.16
CA VAL A 110 3.96 21.70 -11.59
C VAL A 110 3.66 20.27 -12.07
N VAL A 111 3.01 20.16 -13.21
CA VAL A 111 2.85 18.88 -13.91
C VAL A 111 4.01 18.74 -14.88
N ASP A 112 4.83 17.70 -14.69
CA ASP A 112 5.96 17.39 -15.57
C ASP A 112 5.46 16.80 -16.89
N GLU A 113 5.53 17.58 -17.97
CA GLU A 113 5.08 17.18 -19.31
C GLU A 113 5.90 16.01 -19.88
N GLU A 114 7.11 15.77 -19.40
CA GLU A 114 7.96 14.68 -19.86
C GLU A 114 7.62 13.34 -19.20
N GLU A 115 6.80 13.34 -18.14
CA GLU A 115 6.41 12.12 -17.45
C GLU A 115 5.54 11.25 -18.37
N ALA A 116 5.85 9.95 -18.40
CA ALA A 116 5.20 9.03 -19.34
C ALA A 116 3.69 8.96 -19.12
N VAL A 117 3.24 9.04 -17.86
CA VAL A 117 1.80 9.04 -17.53
C VAL A 117 1.11 10.30 -18.05
N VAL A 118 1.77 11.45 -17.98
CA VAL A 118 1.27 12.74 -18.47
C VAL A 118 1.14 12.72 -19.97
N THR A 119 2.19 12.27 -20.67
CA THR A 119 2.18 12.16 -22.14
C THR A 119 1.11 11.19 -22.65
N VAL A 120 0.96 10.03 -22.00
CA VAL A 120 0.02 8.98 -22.45
C VAL A 120 -1.43 9.36 -22.16
N GLN A 121 -1.70 10.00 -21.02
CA GLN A 121 -3.06 10.36 -20.61
C GLN A 121 -3.46 11.78 -21.03
N GLY A 122 -2.51 12.59 -21.51
CA GLY A 122 -2.73 13.97 -21.92
C GLY A 122 -3.14 14.87 -20.75
N LEU A 123 -2.49 14.69 -19.60
CA LEU A 123 -2.86 15.39 -18.36
C LEU A 123 -2.27 16.80 -18.35
N GLU A 124 -3.09 17.76 -17.93
CA GLU A 124 -2.67 19.14 -17.72
C GLU A 124 -2.98 19.58 -16.28
N LYS A 125 -2.24 20.58 -15.79
CA LYS A 125 -2.54 21.18 -14.49
C LYS A 125 -3.95 21.78 -14.50
N GLY A 126 -4.75 21.44 -13.50
CA GLY A 126 -6.15 21.83 -13.40
C GLY A 126 -7.14 20.76 -13.86
N ASP A 127 -6.68 19.66 -14.45
CA ASP A 127 -7.54 18.54 -14.83
C ASP A 127 -8.10 17.81 -13.62
N LEU A 128 -9.29 17.22 -13.78
CA LEU A 128 -9.84 16.35 -12.75
C LEU A 128 -9.15 14.98 -12.82
N ALA A 129 -8.37 14.64 -11.81
CA ALA A 129 -7.63 13.39 -11.70
C ALA A 129 -8.30 12.42 -10.73
N ASN A 130 -8.26 11.13 -11.07
CA ASN A 130 -8.66 10.03 -10.19
C ASN A 130 -7.43 9.23 -9.80
N VAL A 131 -7.09 9.22 -8.51
CA VAL A 131 -5.92 8.51 -7.99
C VAL A 131 -6.40 7.32 -7.16
N TYR A 132 -5.82 6.14 -7.41
CA TYR A 132 -6.12 4.92 -6.67
C TYR A 132 -4.98 3.90 -6.78
N PRO A 133 -4.80 3.01 -5.78
CA PRO A 133 -3.79 1.96 -5.84
C PRO A 133 -4.07 0.95 -6.97
N THR A 134 -3.02 0.40 -7.56
CA THR A 134 -3.13 -0.61 -8.63
C THR A 134 -3.12 -2.05 -8.11
N ASP A 135 -2.81 -2.24 -6.84
CA ASP A 135 -2.79 -3.51 -6.14
C ASP A 135 -4.10 -3.72 -5.34
N ASN A 136 -4.15 -3.27 -4.08
CA ASN A 136 -5.26 -3.46 -3.15
C ASN A 136 -5.86 -2.11 -2.75
N GLY A 137 -7.18 -2.06 -2.53
CA GLY A 137 -7.90 -0.83 -2.16
C GLY A 137 -8.40 -0.01 -3.35
N SER A 138 -8.25 -0.51 -4.58
CA SER A 138 -8.64 0.17 -5.83
C SER A 138 -10.13 0.49 -5.98
N LEU A 139 -10.98 -0.03 -5.08
CA LEU A 139 -12.42 0.29 -5.04
C LEU A 139 -12.69 1.70 -4.53
N HIS A 140 -11.82 2.26 -3.70
CA HIS A 140 -11.95 3.62 -3.17
C HIS A 140 -11.00 4.54 -3.95
N LYS A 141 -11.59 5.41 -4.76
CA LYS A 141 -10.84 6.35 -5.59
C LYS A 141 -10.90 7.72 -4.96
N ASP A 142 -9.74 8.36 -4.92
CA ASP A 142 -9.68 9.78 -4.60
C ASP A 142 -9.83 10.59 -5.88
N MET A 143 -10.54 11.72 -5.80
CA MET A 143 -10.81 12.59 -6.93
C MET A 143 -10.46 14.03 -6.57
N GLY A 144 -9.60 14.64 -7.37
CA GLY A 144 -9.10 15.98 -7.10
C GLY A 144 -8.69 16.74 -8.36
N VAL A 145 -8.39 18.02 -8.20
CA VAL A 145 -7.90 18.86 -9.29
C VAL A 145 -6.38 18.71 -9.33
N LEU A 146 -5.83 18.19 -10.41
CA LEU A 146 -4.41 17.95 -10.57
C LEU A 146 -3.61 19.25 -10.39
N VAL A 147 -2.85 19.32 -9.30
CA VAL A 147 -2.04 20.50 -8.94
C VAL A 147 -0.58 20.28 -9.31
N SER A 148 -0.06 19.08 -9.12
CA SER A 148 1.31 18.70 -9.49
C SER A 148 1.46 17.21 -9.76
N LEU A 149 2.44 16.87 -10.59
CA LEU A 149 2.78 15.49 -10.93
C LEU A 149 4.24 15.41 -11.38
N ASP A 150 5.01 14.52 -10.77
CA ASP A 150 6.37 14.18 -11.19
C ASP A 150 6.60 12.65 -11.16
N SER A 151 7.85 12.23 -11.38
CA SER A 151 8.26 10.82 -11.38
C SER A 151 8.05 10.05 -10.06
N LYS A 152 7.68 10.73 -8.97
CA LYS A 152 7.56 10.17 -7.62
C LYS A 152 6.17 10.32 -7.03
N GLU A 153 5.49 11.42 -7.29
CA GLU A 153 4.22 11.74 -6.64
C GLU A 153 3.23 12.47 -7.56
N VAL A 154 1.97 12.42 -7.14
CA VAL A 154 0.86 13.13 -7.74
C VAL A 154 0.08 13.84 -6.62
N VAL A 155 -0.30 15.09 -6.86
CA VAL A 155 -1.09 15.91 -5.93
C VAL A 155 -2.33 16.41 -6.66
N SER A 156 -3.50 16.11 -6.11
CA SER A 156 -4.82 16.43 -6.66
C SER A 156 -5.77 16.96 -5.58
#